data_AF-A0A371JDM2-F1
#
_entry.id   AF-A0A371JDM2-F1
#
_cell.length_a   1.000
_cell.length_b   1.000
_cell.length_c   1.000
_cell.angle_alpha   90.00
_cell.angle_beta   90.00
_cell.angle_gamma   90.00
#
_symmetry.space_group_name_H-M   'P 1'
#
loop_
_entity.id
_entity.type
_entity.pdbx_description
1 polymer ?
#
loop_
_entity_poly.entity_id
_entity_poly.type
_entity_poly.pdbx_seq_one_letter_code
_entity_poly.pdbx_strand_id
1 'polypeptide(L)'
;MGFEVFLNDYYDLLKLMHDNEAIVLDKKIIPLTQLEIAESLNYSKMKVNSMFGVLQKEGFIEQQMRGKYVLTDKAELILKAVESINTKIG
;
A
#
# COMPACT_ATOMS: atom_id res chain seq x y z
N MET A 1 11.21 7.04 -18.15
CA MET A 1 10.11 6.06 -18.20
C MET A 1 10.69 4.77 -17.64
N GLY A 2 10.63 4.61 -16.32
CA GLY A 2 11.41 3.62 -15.57
C GLY A 2 10.70 2.28 -15.41
N PHE A 3 11.26 1.42 -14.57
CA PHE A 3 10.75 0.10 -14.18
C PHE A 3 9.28 0.08 -13.76
N GLU A 4 8.74 1.22 -13.33
CA GLU A 4 7.35 1.46 -12.93
C GLU A 4 6.32 0.91 -13.92
N VAL A 5 6.61 0.86 -15.23
CA VAL A 5 5.69 0.31 -16.25
C VAL A 5 5.40 -1.19 -16.09
N PHE A 6 6.21 -1.91 -15.31
CA PHE A 6 6.05 -3.34 -15.03
C PHE A 6 5.36 -3.62 -13.70
N LEU A 7 5.02 -2.58 -12.93
CA LEU A 7 4.36 -2.71 -11.64
C LEU A 7 2.84 -2.71 -11.83
N ASN A 8 2.13 -3.34 -10.90
CA ASN A 8 0.68 -3.50 -10.98
C ASN A 8 -0.03 -2.61 -9.96
N ASP A 9 -1.35 -2.51 -10.10
CA ASP A 9 -2.20 -1.72 -9.21
C ASP A 9 -2.02 -2.04 -7.71
N TYR A 10 -1.70 -3.29 -7.35
CA TYR A 10 -1.47 -3.66 -5.94
C TYR A 10 -0.17 -3.08 -5.40
N TYR A 11 0.87 -3.00 -6.23
CA TYR A 11 2.09 -2.30 -5.86
C TYR A 11 1.81 -0.81 -5.64
N ASP A 12 1.10 -0.15 -6.57
CA ASP A 12 0.77 1.28 -6.43
C ASP A 12 0.00 1.55 -5.14
N LEU A 13 -0.94 0.67 -4.80
CA LEU A 13 -1.67 0.73 -3.54
C LEU A 13 -0.77 0.57 -2.32
N LEU A 14 0.11 -0.45 -2.28
CA LEU A 14 1.03 -0.66 -1.16
C LEU A 14 2.03 0.48 -1.01
N LYS A 15 2.54 1.00 -2.13
CA LYS A 15 3.49 2.11 -2.16
C LYS A 15 2.84 3.39 -1.66
N LEU A 16 1.61 3.70 -2.12
CA LEU A 16 0.86 4.84 -1.59
C LEU A 16 0.61 4.72 -0.09
N MET A 17 0.22 3.52 0.40
CA MET A 17 0.03 3.30 1.83
C MET A 17 1.33 3.57 2.60
N HIS A 18 2.45 3.01 2.15
CA HIS A 18 3.78 3.16 2.76
C HIS A 18 4.23 4.62 2.81
N ASP A 19 4.12 5.33 1.69
CA ASP A 19 4.53 6.73 1.58
C ASP A 19 3.70 7.67 2.45
N ASN A 20 2.51 7.21 2.88
CA ASN A 20 1.61 7.95 3.75
C ASN A 20 1.55 7.39 5.18
N GLU A 21 2.38 6.42 5.56
CA GLU A 21 2.40 5.92 6.93
C GLU A 21 2.76 7.03 7.92
N ALA A 22 2.04 7.08 9.04
CA ALA A 22 2.23 8.08 10.08
C ALA A 22 2.31 7.42 11.45
N ILE A 23 3.11 8.00 12.35
CA ILE A 23 3.14 7.61 13.76
C ILE A 23 2.08 8.40 14.50
N VAL A 24 1.06 7.71 15.01
CA VAL A 24 -0.01 8.29 15.85
C VAL A 24 -0.04 7.53 17.16
N LEU A 25 0.19 8.24 18.29
CA LEU A 25 0.25 7.63 19.63
C LEU A 25 1.21 6.43 19.66
N ASP A 26 2.44 6.63 19.17
CA ASP A 26 3.51 5.62 19.07
C ASP A 26 3.18 4.38 18.22
N LYS A 27 2.12 4.43 17.40
CA LYS A 27 1.75 3.38 16.46
C LYS A 27 1.89 3.85 15.04
N LYS A 28 2.60 3.09 14.21
CA LYS A 28 2.64 3.28 12.76
C LYS A 28 1.30 2.86 12.18
N ILE A 29 0.60 3.77 11.51
CA ILE A 29 -0.70 3.51 10.89
C ILE A 29 -0.76 4.12 9.48
N ILE A 30 -1.67 3.62 8.67
CA ILE A 30 -2.09 4.27 7.43
C ILE A 30 -3.24 5.23 7.77
N PRO A 31 -3.03 6.57 7.70
CA PRO A 31 -4.04 7.55 8.11
C PRO A 31 -5.14 7.72 7.07
N LEU A 32 -4.90 7.31 5.82
CA LEU A 32 -5.81 7.46 4.68
C LEU A 32 -7.00 6.50 4.75
N THR A 33 -8.17 7.00 4.38
CA THR A 33 -9.37 6.22 4.12
C THR A 33 -9.32 5.56 2.74
N GLN A 34 -10.14 4.52 2.53
CA GLN A 34 -10.27 3.86 1.22
C GLN A 34 -10.82 4.80 0.12
N LEU A 35 -11.54 5.86 0.49
CA LEU A 35 -12.02 6.87 -0.47
C LEU A 35 -10.88 7.78 -0.90
N GLU A 36 -10.10 8.31 0.03
CA GLU A 36 -8.92 9.15 -0.27
C GLU A 36 -7.88 8.37 -1.09
N ILE A 37 -7.68 7.08 -0.79
CA ILE A 37 -6.85 6.19 -1.60
C ILE A 37 -7.39 6.04 -3.02
N ALA A 38 -8.70 5.85 -3.18
CA ALA A 38 -9.33 5.72 -4.49
C ALA A 38 -9.17 7.00 -5.32
N GLU A 39 -9.34 8.17 -4.69
CA GLU A 39 -9.12 9.46 -5.32
C GLU A 39 -7.65 9.67 -5.70
N SER A 40 -6.71 9.32 -4.81
CA SER A 40 -5.28 9.46 -5.06
C SER A 40 -4.76 8.56 -6.19
N LEU A 41 -5.31 7.35 -6.34
CA LEU A 41 -4.90 6.39 -7.38
C LEU A 41 -5.77 6.49 -8.65
N ASN A 42 -6.76 7.38 -8.67
CA ASN A 42 -7.78 7.46 -9.73
C ASN A 42 -8.48 6.11 -9.99
N TYR A 43 -8.80 5.39 -8.90
CA TYR A 43 -9.52 4.13 -8.93
C TYR A 43 -10.96 4.32 -8.44
N SER A 44 -11.84 3.37 -8.76
CA SER A 44 -13.14 3.32 -8.09
C SER A 44 -12.98 2.87 -6.64
N LYS A 45 -13.81 3.41 -5.74
CA LYS A 45 -13.87 2.94 -4.35
C LYS A 45 -14.12 1.43 -4.24
N MET A 46 -14.94 0.89 -5.15
CA MET A 46 -15.22 -0.55 -5.20
C MET A 46 -13.96 -1.37 -5.51
N LYS A 47 -13.15 -0.93 -6.48
CA LYS A 47 -11.85 -1.56 -6.81
C LYS A 47 -10.93 -1.55 -5.59
N VAL A 48 -10.76 -0.40 -4.93
CA VAL A 48 -9.93 -0.28 -3.71
C VAL A 48 -10.43 -1.22 -2.61
N ASN A 49 -11.74 -1.26 -2.34
CA ASN A 49 -12.29 -2.18 -1.34
C ASN A 49 -11.98 -3.65 -1.65
N SER A 50 -12.11 -4.07 -2.91
CA SER A 50 -11.76 -5.42 -3.33
C SER A 50 -10.26 -5.70 -3.16
N MET A 51 -9.40 -4.76 -3.52
CA MET A 51 -7.95 -4.90 -3.36
C MET A 51 -7.54 -5.00 -1.89
N PHE A 52 -8.16 -4.23 -1.00
CA PHE A 52 -7.96 -4.37 0.45
C PHE A 52 -8.30 -5.77 0.95
N GLY A 53 -9.42 -6.34 0.49
CA GLY A 53 -9.80 -7.72 0.83
C GLY A 53 -8.75 -8.75 0.39
N VAL A 54 -8.17 -8.57 -0.79
CA VAL A 54 -7.07 -9.41 -1.29
C VAL A 54 -5.79 -9.21 -0.47
N LEU A 55 -5.36 -7.97 -0.25
CA LEU A 55 -4.14 -7.68 0.52
C LEU A 55 -4.22 -8.19 1.97
N GLN A 56 -5.40 -8.11 2.60
CA GLN A 56 -5.63 -8.70 3.92
C GLN A 56 -5.52 -10.22 3.88
N LYS A 57 -6.22 -10.86 2.93
CA LYS A 57 -6.20 -12.32 2.77
C LYS A 57 -4.79 -12.85 2.54
N GLU A 58 -3.98 -12.13 1.76
CA GLU A 58 -2.60 -12.48 1.45
C GLU A 58 -1.59 -12.05 2.52
N GLY A 59 -2.04 -11.42 3.62
CA GLY A 59 -1.21 -11.05 4.76
C GLY A 59 -0.27 -9.86 4.51
N PHE A 60 -0.59 -8.98 3.57
CA PHE A 60 0.17 -7.76 3.30
C PHE A 60 -0.25 -6.58 4.16
N ILE A 61 -1.52 -6.54 4.56
CA ILE A 61 -2.05 -5.51 5.45
C ILE A 61 -2.87 -6.15 6.57
N GLU A 62 -2.84 -5.53 7.73
CA GLU A 62 -3.64 -5.94 8.89
C GLU A 62 -4.57 -4.81 9.32
N GLN A 63 -5.82 -5.15 9.65
CA GLN A 63 -6.76 -4.18 10.21
C GLN A 63 -6.64 -4.17 11.72
N GLN A 64 -6.14 -3.06 12.27
CA GLN A 64 -6.01 -2.88 13.72
C GLN A 64 -7.36 -2.44 14.34
N MET A 65 -8.10 -1.60 13.63
CA MET A 65 -9.46 -1.15 13.98
C MET A 65 -10.26 -0.91 12.71
N ARG A 66 -11.58 -0.78 12.80
CA ARG A 66 -12.43 -0.51 11.63
C ARG A 66 -11.91 0.70 10.85
N GLY A 67 -11.52 0.47 9.60
CA GLY A 67 -10.98 1.51 8.71
C GLY A 67 -9.55 1.96 9.01
N LYS A 68 -8.83 1.31 9.94
CA LYS A 68 -7.43 1.59 10.28
C LYS A 68 -6.56 0.37 10.03
N TYR A 69 -5.58 0.55 9.16
CA TYR A 69 -4.74 -0.52 8.64
C TYR A 69 -3.26 -0.22 8.89
N VAL A 70 -2.47 -1.29 8.93
CA VAL A 70 -1.00 -1.24 9.00
C VAL A 70 -0.42 -2.16 7.92
N LEU A 71 0.75 -1.81 7.40
CA LEU A 71 1.53 -2.72 6.55
C LEU A 71 2.17 -3.80 7.43
N THR A 72 2.22 -5.03 6.91
CA THR A 72 2.97 -6.10 7.55
C THR A 72 4.43 -6.08 7.09
N ASP A 73 5.30 -6.78 7.82
CA ASP A 73 6.69 -6.99 7.40
C ASP A 73 6.80 -7.59 5.99
N LYS A 74 5.82 -8.41 5.60
CA LYS A 74 5.74 -8.99 4.25
C LYS A 74 5.57 -7.92 3.18
N ALA A 75 4.71 -6.92 3.42
CA ALA A 75 4.55 -5.79 2.49
C ALA A 75 5.82 -4.93 2.43
N GLU A 76 6.40 -4.62 3.58
CA GLU A 76 7.64 -3.84 3.69
C GLU A 76 8.82 -4.50 2.95
N LEU A 77 8.93 -5.83 3.01
CA LEU A 77 9.95 -6.58 2.27
C LEU A 77 9.79 -6.47 0.74
N ILE A 78 8.54 -6.54 0.23
CA ILE A 78 8.29 -6.40 -1.20
C ILE A 78 8.61 -4.98 -1.67
N LEU A 79 8.18 -3.96 -0.93
CA LEU A 79 8.45 -2.56 -1.28
C LEU A 79 9.97 -2.30 -1.35
N LYS A 80 10.72 -2.73 -0.34
CA LYS A 80 12.19 -2.63 -0.32
C LYS A 80 12.85 -3.37 -1.48
N ALA A 81 12.34 -4.56 -1.84
CA ALA A 81 12.87 -5.33 -2.96
C ALA A 81 12.65 -4.61 -4.30
N VAL A 82 11.46 -4.04 -4.51
CA VAL A 82 11.13 -3.24 -5.72
C VAL A 82 11.98 -1.98 -5.79
N GLU A 83 12.11 -1.23 -4.69
CA GLU A 83 12.97 -0.04 -4.63
C GLU A 83 14.43 -0.38 -4.93
N SER A 84 14.94 -1.48 -4.35
CA SER A 84 16.30 -1.95 -4.61
C SER A 84 16.52 -2.34 -6.08
N ILE A 85 15.51 -2.91 -6.75
CA ILE A 85 15.57 -3.20 -8.19
C ILE A 85 15.61 -1.89 -8.97
N ASN A 86 14.73 -0.95 -8.65
CA ASN A 86 14.66 0.35 -9.32
C ASN A 86 15.98 1.12 -9.24
N THR A 87 16.65 1.12 -8.08
CA THR A 87 17.98 1.74 -7.91
C THR A 87 19.10 1.04 -8.69
N LYS A 88 18.98 -0.26 -8.99
CA LYS A 88 20.01 -1.01 -9.74
C LYS A 88 19.90 -0.85 -11.25
N ILE A 89 18.72 -0.50 -11.75
CA ILE A 89 18.42 -0.44 -13.19
C ILE A 89 18.15 0.98 -13.70
N GLY A 90 17.98 1.95 -12.81
CA GLY A 90 17.89 3.38 -13.12
C GLY A 90 19.25 4.05 -13.05
#